data_AF-A0AB37TN33-F1
#
_entry.id   AF-A0AB37TN33-F1
#
_cell.length_a   1.000
_cell.length_b   1.000
_cell.length_c   1.000
_cell.angle_alpha   90.00
_cell.angle_beta   90.00
_cell.angle_gamma   90.00
#
_symmetry.space_group_name_H-M   'P 1'
#
loop_
_entity.id
_entity.type
_entity.pdbx_description
1 polymer ?
#
loop_
_entity_poly.entity_id
_entity_poly.type
_entity_poly.pdbx_seq_one_letter_code
_entity_poly.pdbx_strand_id
1 'polypeptide(L)'
;MHEATTDTADTATRTPARVPLFWTSAAVIGCLLVSAGRRTVSGLALDLSYRALTGEFGRGRVARYEDIDFPPALTHEPTRRFLSETGLPDDAFPLAADDDGIPLPTLAEHYGDGALGEAAGHLVRLGRLPDGSDVVVDGATGTVLTWHPCETRLRPLTPDVSTLVFTLWLLRRAAAMETVVGIEPT
;
A
#
# COMPACT_ATOMS: atom_id res chain seq x y z
N MET A 1 -39.73 -20.41 -55.79
CA MET A 1 -38.34 -19.96 -56.03
C MET A 1 -38.23 -18.62 -55.31
N HIS A 2 -38.05 -18.61 -53.98
CA HIS A 2 -36.75 -18.49 -53.27
C HIS A 2 -35.92 -17.32 -53.86
N GLU A 3 -35.49 -16.29 -53.13
CA GLU A 3 -35.20 -16.17 -51.70
C GLU A 3 -35.05 -14.68 -51.34
N ALA A 4 -35.38 -14.33 -50.09
CA ALA A 4 -35.13 -13.03 -49.49
C ALA A 4 -33.67 -12.98 -49.02
N THR A 5 -32.90 -11.98 -49.47
CA THR A 5 -31.57 -11.72 -48.90
C THR A 5 -31.69 -10.60 -47.86
N THR A 6 -31.59 -11.04 -46.62
CA THR A 6 -31.52 -10.26 -45.39
C THR A 6 -30.28 -9.38 -45.34
N ASP A 7 -30.53 -8.11 -45.04
CA ASP A 7 -29.59 -7.16 -44.46
C ASP A 7 -29.21 -7.64 -43.05
N THR A 8 -27.95 -8.05 -42.86
CA THR A 8 -27.39 -8.36 -41.55
C THR A 8 -26.25 -7.40 -41.30
N ALA A 9 -26.57 -6.33 -40.56
CA ALA A 9 -25.60 -5.46 -39.92
C ALA A 9 -24.75 -6.27 -38.93
N ASP A 10 -23.53 -6.59 -39.35
CA ASP A 10 -22.50 -7.20 -38.53
C ASP A 10 -22.03 -6.17 -37.48
N THR A 11 -22.72 -6.15 -36.34
CA THR A 11 -22.29 -5.42 -35.15
C THR A 11 -21.14 -6.19 -34.54
N ALA A 12 -19.93 -5.92 -35.03
CA ALA A 12 -18.69 -6.41 -34.45
C ALA A 12 -18.56 -5.88 -33.01
N THR A 13 -18.99 -6.69 -32.05
CA THR A 13 -18.69 -6.55 -30.63
C THR A 13 -17.18 -6.58 -30.45
N ARG A 14 -16.57 -5.40 -30.35
CA ARG A 14 -15.16 -5.23 -30.01
C ARG A 14 -14.97 -5.63 -28.55
N THR A 15 -14.64 -6.89 -28.31
CA THR A 15 -14.18 -7.40 -27.01
C THR A 15 -12.99 -6.56 -26.55
N PRO A 16 -13.01 -5.94 -25.36
CA PRO A 16 -11.84 -5.22 -24.86
C PRO A 16 -10.69 -6.21 -24.73
N ALA A 17 -9.58 -5.91 -25.40
CA ALA A 17 -8.38 -6.72 -25.38
C ALA A 17 -7.93 -6.91 -23.92
N ARG A 18 -8.02 -8.14 -23.43
CA ARG A 18 -7.54 -8.54 -22.10
C ARG A 18 -6.04 -8.30 -22.07
N VAL A 19 -5.58 -7.44 -21.16
CA VAL A 19 -4.14 -7.30 -20.90
C VAL A 19 -3.74 -8.51 -20.04
N PRO A 20 -2.86 -9.40 -20.52
CA PRO A 20 -2.53 -10.60 -19.77
C PRO A 20 -1.77 -10.26 -18.49
N LEU A 21 -2.07 -11.00 -17.41
CA LEU A 21 -1.67 -10.75 -16.01
C LEU A 21 -0.17 -10.42 -15.80
N PHE A 22 0.71 -10.95 -16.67
CA PHE A 22 2.15 -10.69 -16.61
C PHE A 22 2.53 -9.25 -16.98
N TRP A 23 1.73 -8.54 -17.79
CA TRP A 23 1.96 -7.13 -18.12
C TRP A 23 1.60 -6.21 -16.95
N THR A 24 0.59 -6.55 -16.16
CA THR A 24 0.27 -5.84 -14.91
C THR A 24 1.42 -5.97 -13.91
N SER A 25 1.96 -7.18 -13.70
CA SER A 25 3.13 -7.39 -12.84
C SER A 25 4.36 -6.64 -13.37
N ALA A 26 4.61 -6.66 -14.68
CA ALA A 26 5.73 -5.93 -15.29
C ALA A 26 5.56 -4.39 -15.22
N ALA A 27 4.34 -3.86 -15.31
CA ALA A 27 4.06 -2.44 -15.16
C ALA A 27 4.22 -1.98 -13.70
N VAL A 28 3.80 -2.80 -12.74
CA VAL A 28 4.02 -2.57 -11.30
C VAL A 28 5.53 -2.56 -11.01
N ILE A 29 6.26 -3.58 -11.47
CA ILE A 29 7.72 -3.67 -11.34
C ILE A 29 8.41 -2.49 -12.02
N GLY A 30 7.96 -2.10 -13.22
CA GLY A 30 8.50 -0.95 -13.95
C GLY A 30 8.26 0.39 -13.24
N CYS A 31 7.09 0.58 -12.64
CA CYS A 31 6.77 1.78 -11.88
C CYS A 31 7.60 1.86 -10.58
N LEU A 32 7.75 0.73 -9.88
CA LEU A 32 8.58 0.61 -8.68
C LEU A 32 10.07 0.81 -8.97
N LEU A 33 10.57 0.36 -10.12
CA LEU A 33 11.95 0.58 -10.57
C LEU A 33 12.21 2.04 -10.98
N VAL A 34 11.21 2.76 -11.51
CA VAL A 34 11.35 4.18 -11.88
C VAL A 34 11.37 5.10 -10.64
N SER A 35 10.68 4.72 -9.57
CA SER A 35 10.71 5.44 -8.29
C SER A 35 11.98 5.21 -7.47
N ALA A 36 12.75 4.17 -7.77
CA ALA A 36 13.99 3.87 -7.07
C ALA A 36 15.07 4.93 -7.40
N GLY A 37 15.15 5.99 -6.59
CA GLY A 37 16.24 6.97 -6.59
C GLY A 37 15.87 8.42 -6.95
N ARG A 38 14.62 8.71 -7.33
CA ARG A 38 14.14 10.09 -7.46
C ARG A 38 13.36 10.48 -6.21
N ARG A 39 13.81 11.52 -5.51
CA ARG A 39 12.96 12.21 -4.53
C ARG A 39 12.10 13.23 -5.26
N THR A 40 10.84 13.23 -4.91
CA THR A 40 9.85 14.21 -5.36
C THR A 40 9.93 15.49 -4.53
N VAL A 41 9.00 16.43 -4.73
CA VAL A 41 8.98 17.70 -3.97
C VAL A 41 8.72 17.44 -2.49
N SER A 42 7.97 16.38 -2.14
CA SER A 42 7.75 15.98 -0.75
C SER A 42 8.98 15.37 -0.08
N GLY A 43 10.01 14.98 -0.83
CA GLY A 43 11.17 14.24 -0.30
C GLY A 43 10.98 12.72 -0.25
N LEU A 44 9.78 12.23 -0.61
CA LEU A 44 9.46 10.81 -0.80
C LEU A 44 9.63 10.39 -2.26
N ALA A 45 9.59 9.08 -2.52
CA ALA A 45 9.70 8.50 -3.85
C ALA A 45 8.51 8.84 -4.76
N LEU A 46 7.32 9.06 -4.19
CA LEU A 46 6.09 9.37 -4.93
C LEU A 46 5.28 10.47 -4.23
N ASP A 47 4.77 11.43 -5.01
CA ASP A 47 3.78 12.42 -4.55
C ASP A 47 2.37 11.86 -4.80
N LEU A 48 1.83 11.14 -3.82
CA LEU A 48 0.45 10.65 -3.87
C LEU A 48 -0.53 11.69 -3.34
N SER A 49 -1.76 11.68 -3.88
CA SER A 49 -2.82 12.57 -3.41
C SER A 49 -3.86 11.84 -2.57
N TYR A 50 -4.34 12.48 -1.50
CA TYR A 50 -5.46 12.00 -0.68
C TYR A 50 -6.70 11.66 -1.52
N ARG A 51 -6.98 12.45 -2.55
CA ARG A 51 -8.14 12.22 -3.45
C ARG A 51 -8.00 10.92 -4.24
N ALA A 52 -6.80 10.56 -4.68
CA ALA A 52 -6.59 9.29 -5.39
C ALA A 52 -6.81 8.10 -4.44
N LEU A 53 -6.26 8.17 -3.22
CA LEU A 53 -6.43 7.10 -2.24
C LEU A 53 -7.89 6.95 -1.81
N THR A 54 -8.55 8.04 -1.43
CA THR A 54 -9.97 7.97 -1.01
C THR A 54 -10.93 7.60 -2.14
N GLY A 55 -10.56 7.81 -3.39
CA GLY A 55 -11.31 7.31 -4.55
C GLY A 55 -11.27 5.79 -4.66
N GLU A 56 -10.16 5.15 -4.28
CA GLU A 56 -9.98 3.69 -4.37
C GLU A 56 -10.40 2.98 -3.08
N PHE A 57 -9.93 3.48 -1.93
CA PHE A 57 -10.14 2.87 -0.61
C PHE A 57 -11.45 3.30 0.05
N GLY A 58 -11.95 4.49 -0.28
CA GLY A 58 -13.05 5.16 0.41
C GLY A 58 -12.56 6.15 1.47
N ARG A 59 -13.29 7.25 1.68
CA ARG A 59 -12.89 8.33 2.59
C ARG A 59 -12.69 7.91 4.05
N GLY A 60 -13.49 6.95 4.52
CA GLY A 60 -13.43 6.44 5.89
C GLY A 60 -12.48 5.24 6.08
N ARG A 61 -11.63 4.95 5.10
CA ARG A 61 -10.64 3.87 5.14
C ARG A 61 -9.24 4.35 4.76
N VAL A 62 -8.98 5.63 5.02
CA VAL A 62 -7.67 6.25 4.85
C VAL A 62 -7.44 7.09 6.10
N ALA A 63 -6.80 6.47 7.10
CA ALA A 63 -6.43 7.11 8.34
C ALA A 63 -5.41 8.22 8.09
N ARG A 64 -5.71 9.41 8.60
CA ARG A 64 -4.77 10.52 8.68
C ARG A 64 -4.48 10.78 10.14
N TYR A 65 -3.23 11.15 10.41
CA TYR A 65 -2.70 11.29 11.76
C TYR A 65 -2.40 12.76 12.05
N GLU A 66 -2.74 13.19 13.24
CA GLU A 66 -2.41 14.52 13.74
C GLU A 66 -1.01 14.51 14.37
N ASP A 67 -0.44 15.70 14.59
CA ASP A 67 0.91 15.81 15.17
C ASP A 67 1.05 15.12 16.53
N ILE A 68 -0.04 15.05 17.30
CA ILE A 68 -0.11 14.39 18.62
C ILE A 68 -0.11 12.86 18.52
N ASP A 69 -0.49 12.32 17.37
CA ASP A 69 -0.53 10.87 17.13
C ASP A 69 0.85 10.33 16.75
N PHE A 70 1.80 11.20 16.39
CA PHE A 70 3.14 10.76 16.03
C PHE A 70 4.00 10.50 17.26
N PRO A 71 4.61 9.31 17.38
CA PRO A 71 5.57 9.06 18.44
C PRO A 71 6.80 9.96 18.27
N PRO A 72 7.48 10.36 19.36
CA PRO A 72 8.67 11.23 19.30
C PRO A 72 9.80 10.68 18.41
N ALA A 73 9.84 9.37 18.23
CA ALA A 73 10.77 8.67 17.37
C ALA A 73 10.59 8.97 15.87
N LEU A 74 9.37 9.29 15.43
CA LEU A 74 9.07 9.60 14.03
C LEU A 74 9.50 11.05 13.72
N THR A 75 10.79 11.23 13.50
CA THR A 75 11.41 12.53 13.20
C THR A 75 11.51 12.83 11.71
N HIS A 76 11.35 11.81 10.86
CA HIS A 76 11.41 11.95 9.41
C HIS A 76 10.22 12.76 8.88
N GLU A 77 10.44 14.06 8.65
CA GLU A 77 9.41 15.03 8.28
C GLU A 77 8.59 14.63 7.03
N PRO A 78 9.19 14.12 5.93
CA PRO A 78 8.41 13.69 4.77
C PRO A 78 7.38 12.59 5.10
N THR A 79 7.73 11.67 6.01
CA THR A 79 6.81 10.61 6.43
C THR A 79 5.67 11.17 7.26
N ARG A 80 5.95 12.07 8.21
CA ARG A 80 4.92 12.73 9.04
C ARG A 80 3.93 13.49 8.16
N ARG A 81 4.44 14.30 7.22
CA ARG A 81 3.61 15.06 6.28
C ARG A 81 2.73 14.14 5.44
N PHE A 82 3.29 13.04 4.92
CA PHE A 82 2.49 12.08 4.16
C PHE A 82 1.37 11.47 5.00
N LEU A 83 1.65 11.06 6.24
CA LEU A 83 0.67 10.46 7.13
C LEU A 83 -0.41 11.45 7.60
N SER A 84 -0.10 12.74 7.73
CA SER A 84 -1.07 13.77 8.11
C SER A 84 -1.89 14.31 6.94
N GLU A 85 -1.26 14.56 5.79
CA GLU A 85 -1.92 15.17 4.63
C GLU A 85 -2.60 14.12 3.74
N THR A 86 -1.93 12.99 3.48
CA THR A 86 -2.36 11.96 2.51
C THR A 86 -2.93 10.71 3.18
N GLY A 87 -2.34 10.29 4.29
CA GLY A 87 -2.82 9.18 5.12
C GLY A 87 -2.39 7.78 4.70
N LEU A 88 -2.69 6.82 5.57
CA LEU A 88 -2.46 5.40 5.41
C LEU A 88 -3.80 4.69 5.15
N PRO A 89 -3.94 3.89 4.09
CA PRO A 89 -5.16 3.10 3.89
C PRO A 89 -5.37 2.06 4.99
N ASP A 90 -6.58 2.04 5.55
CA ASP A 90 -7.01 1.04 6.52
C ASP A 90 -7.46 -0.24 5.78
N ASP A 91 -7.10 -1.40 6.32
CA ASP A 91 -7.45 -2.72 5.76
C ASP A 91 -7.15 -2.87 4.26
N ALA A 92 -6.03 -2.30 3.84
CA ALA A 92 -5.56 -2.39 2.47
C ALA A 92 -4.71 -3.65 2.28
N PHE A 93 -5.38 -4.77 2.00
CA PHE A 93 -4.71 -6.07 1.77
C PHE A 93 -3.47 -5.91 0.86
N PRO A 94 -2.29 -6.43 1.28
CA PRO A 94 -2.07 -7.31 2.44
C PRO A 94 -1.86 -6.60 3.79
N LEU A 95 -1.84 -5.27 3.86
CA LEU A 95 -1.63 -4.55 5.11
C LEU A 95 -2.95 -4.42 5.89
N ALA A 96 -2.98 -5.03 7.07
CA ALA A 96 -4.04 -4.81 8.05
C ALA A 96 -3.63 -3.72 9.05
N ALA A 97 -4.55 -2.82 9.37
CA ALA A 97 -4.36 -1.88 10.46
C ALA A 97 -4.39 -2.63 11.80
N ASP A 98 -3.77 -2.04 12.82
CA ASP A 98 -3.81 -2.59 14.17
C ASP A 98 -4.95 -1.96 14.97
N ASP A 99 -5.75 -2.78 15.64
CA ASP A 99 -6.97 -2.36 16.37
C ASP A 99 -6.71 -2.17 17.88
N ASP A 100 -5.45 -2.13 18.30
CA ASP A 100 -5.08 -1.95 19.71
C ASP A 100 -5.39 -0.54 20.23
N GLY A 101 -5.96 0.33 19.39
CA GLY A 101 -6.44 1.68 19.75
C GLY A 101 -5.35 2.72 19.96
N ILE A 102 -4.08 2.34 19.87
CA ILE A 102 -2.93 3.25 19.93
C ILE A 102 -2.52 3.61 18.51
N PRO A 103 -2.50 4.90 18.12
CA PRO A 103 -2.04 5.28 16.80
C PRO A 103 -0.52 5.13 16.71
N LEU A 104 -0.05 4.45 15.66
CA LEU A 104 1.37 4.37 15.28
C LEU A 104 2.31 4.01 16.45
N PRO A 105 2.05 2.93 17.22
CA PRO A 105 2.93 2.55 18.32
C PRO A 105 4.30 2.16 17.78
N THR A 106 5.35 2.50 18.50
CA THR A 106 6.67 1.91 18.27
C THR A 106 6.65 0.42 18.59
N LEU A 107 7.56 -0.35 18.01
CA LEU A 107 7.69 -1.76 18.34
C LEU A 107 8.00 -1.97 19.83
N ALA A 108 8.76 -1.05 20.45
CA ALA A 108 9.02 -1.06 21.88
C ALA A 108 7.73 -0.86 22.71
N GLU A 109 6.84 0.04 22.29
CA GLU A 109 5.54 0.24 22.95
C GLU A 109 4.60 -0.96 22.75
N HIS A 110 4.61 -1.60 21.57
CA HIS A 110 3.72 -2.73 21.27
C HIS A 110 4.17 -4.04 21.92
N TYR A 111 5.47 -4.37 21.91
CA TYR A 111 6.00 -5.63 22.48
C TYR A 111 6.61 -5.49 23.89
N GLY A 112 6.84 -4.26 24.34
CA GLY A 112 7.59 -3.95 25.56
C GLY A 112 9.10 -3.83 25.32
N ASP A 113 9.74 -2.88 26.02
CA ASP A 113 11.16 -2.51 25.88
C ASP A 113 12.15 -3.69 25.99
N GLY A 114 11.79 -4.74 26.74
CA GLY A 114 12.67 -5.89 26.97
C GLY A 114 12.71 -6.92 25.84
N ALA A 115 11.77 -6.89 24.90
CA ALA A 115 11.60 -7.95 23.91
C ALA A 115 12.47 -7.79 22.66
N LEU A 116 12.93 -6.57 22.37
CA LEU A 116 13.41 -6.20 21.02
C LEU A 116 14.74 -5.42 20.98
N GLY A 117 15.28 -5.04 22.14
CA GLY A 117 16.48 -4.22 22.26
C GLY A 117 16.25 -2.74 21.91
N GLU A 118 17.30 -1.92 22.06
CA GLU A 118 17.23 -0.45 21.93
C GLU A 118 16.75 0.03 20.56
N ALA A 119 16.89 -0.78 19.51
CA ALA A 119 16.48 -0.42 18.16
C ALA A 119 14.95 -0.38 17.98
N ALA A 120 14.17 -1.01 18.85
CA ALA A 120 12.72 -1.05 18.71
C ALA A 120 12.03 0.30 18.99
N GLY A 121 12.67 1.17 19.78
CA GLY A 121 12.12 2.47 20.15
C GLY A 121 12.03 3.46 18.99
N HIS A 122 12.74 3.21 17.88
CA HIS A 122 12.67 4.05 16.68
C HIS A 122 11.89 3.44 15.51
N LEU A 123 11.35 2.23 15.68
CA LEU A 123 10.61 1.52 14.64
C LEU A 123 9.12 1.68 14.90
N VAL A 124 8.46 2.50 14.10
CA VAL A 124 7.05 2.86 14.24
C VAL A 124 6.21 1.89 13.43
N ARG A 125 5.26 1.20 14.06
CA ARG A 125 4.42 0.20 13.40
C ARG A 125 3.31 0.87 12.61
N LEU A 126 3.17 0.43 11.35
CA LEU A 126 2.13 0.89 10.42
C LEU A 126 0.99 -0.13 10.30
N GLY A 127 1.25 -1.39 10.61
CA GLY A 127 0.27 -2.48 10.49
C GLY A 127 0.95 -3.84 10.43
N ARG A 128 0.21 -4.85 10.00
CA ARG A 128 0.67 -6.25 9.95
C ARG A 128 0.34 -6.91 8.61
N LEU A 129 1.23 -7.78 8.15
CA LEU A 129 1.05 -8.64 6.97
C LEU A 129 0.44 -10.00 7.35
N PRO A 130 -0.15 -10.75 6.39
CA PRO A 130 -0.79 -12.03 6.66
C PRO A 130 0.17 -13.13 7.13
N ASP A 131 1.47 -12.97 6.88
CA ASP A 131 2.52 -13.88 7.36
C ASP A 131 2.91 -13.63 8.83
N GLY A 132 2.29 -12.66 9.50
CA GLY A 132 2.55 -12.30 10.88
C GLY A 132 3.68 -11.28 11.07
N SER A 133 4.30 -10.81 9.99
CA SER A 133 5.30 -9.74 10.05
C SER A 133 4.64 -8.38 10.28
N ASP A 134 5.23 -7.57 11.16
CA ASP A 134 4.85 -6.17 11.29
C ASP A 134 5.52 -5.33 10.21
N VAL A 135 4.75 -4.44 9.60
CA VAL A 135 5.28 -3.40 8.73
C VAL A 135 5.61 -2.20 9.59
N VAL A 136 6.86 -1.79 9.57
CA VAL A 136 7.37 -0.69 10.39
C VAL A 136 8.08 0.33 9.53
N VAL A 137 8.10 1.57 10.01
CA VAL A 137 8.92 2.64 9.45
C VAL A 137 10.02 3.00 10.45
N ASP A 138 11.24 3.12 9.95
CA ASP A 138 12.33 3.71 10.71
C ASP A 138 12.06 5.21 10.88
N GLY A 139 11.91 5.64 12.13
CA GLY A 139 11.45 6.97 12.47
C GLY A 139 12.42 8.08 12.07
N ALA A 140 13.70 7.79 11.90
CA ALA A 140 14.71 8.78 11.51
C ALA A 140 14.88 8.89 9.99
N THR A 141 14.80 7.78 9.28
CA THR A 141 15.08 7.70 7.84
C THR A 141 13.83 7.65 6.97
N GLY A 142 12.68 7.28 7.53
CA GLY A 142 11.45 7.04 6.79
C GLY A 142 11.41 5.73 6.00
N THR A 143 12.44 4.89 6.12
CA THR A 143 12.52 3.60 5.40
C THR A 143 11.50 2.62 5.94
N VAL A 144 10.77 1.94 5.05
CA VAL A 144 9.79 0.92 5.44
C VAL A 144 10.42 -0.47 5.42
N LEU A 145 10.25 -1.18 6.52
CA LEU A 145 10.84 -2.48 6.80
C LEU A 145 9.71 -3.44 7.20
N THR A 146 9.95 -4.74 7.04
CA THR A 146 9.20 -5.77 7.75
C THR A 146 10.02 -6.28 8.92
N TRP A 147 9.37 -6.49 10.05
CA TRP A 147 9.94 -7.15 11.21
C TRP A 147 9.11 -8.39 11.55
N HIS A 148 9.76 -9.55 11.66
CA HIS A 148 9.08 -10.78 12.03
C HIS A 148 9.42 -11.18 13.47
N PRO A 149 8.43 -11.37 14.37
CA PRO A 149 8.68 -11.65 15.78
C PRO A 149 9.60 -12.83 16.05
N CYS A 150 9.35 -13.94 15.36
CA CYS A 150 10.12 -15.17 15.54
C CYS A 150 11.55 -15.11 14.97
N GLU A 151 11.79 -14.26 13.96
CA GLU A 151 13.12 -14.16 13.33
C GLU A 151 13.97 -13.05 13.95
N THR A 152 13.32 -12.08 14.63
CA THR A 152 13.95 -10.90 15.24
C THR A 152 14.86 -10.17 14.24
N ARG A 153 14.45 -10.13 12.97
CA ARG A 153 15.21 -9.54 11.86
C ARG A 153 14.36 -8.54 11.11
N LEU A 154 15.00 -7.41 10.77
CA LEU A 154 14.45 -6.40 9.87
C LEU A 154 14.82 -6.75 8.43
N ARG A 155 13.84 -6.63 7.53
CA ARG A 155 14.06 -6.77 6.09
C ARG A 155 13.50 -5.52 5.40
N PRO A 156 14.24 -4.90 4.48
CA PRO A 156 13.72 -3.81 3.68
C PRO A 156 12.48 -4.22 2.88
N LEU A 157 11.42 -3.41 2.97
CA LEU A 157 10.18 -3.64 2.23
C LEU A 157 10.03 -2.62 1.09
N THR A 158 10.02 -1.33 1.43
CA THR A 158 9.96 -0.24 0.46
C THR A 158 10.85 0.93 0.90
N PRO A 159 11.31 1.78 -0.03
CA PRO A 159 12.13 2.94 0.31
C PRO A 159 11.47 3.90 1.29
N ASP A 160 10.14 4.05 1.20
CA ASP A 160 9.34 4.89 2.08
C ASP A 160 7.85 4.52 2.06
N VAL A 161 7.06 5.24 2.87
CA VAL A 161 5.61 5.09 3.00
C VAL A 161 4.84 5.38 1.71
N SER A 162 5.32 6.30 0.86
CA SER A 162 4.64 6.61 -0.41
C SER A 162 4.68 5.41 -1.35
N THR A 163 5.81 4.70 -1.39
CA THR A 163 5.98 3.50 -2.21
C THR A 163 5.15 2.34 -1.67
N LEU A 164 5.07 2.19 -0.34
CA LEU A 164 4.21 1.20 0.31
C LEU A 164 2.75 1.43 -0.11
N VAL A 165 2.22 2.62 0.13
CA VAL A 165 0.81 2.94 -0.15
C VAL A 165 0.48 2.84 -1.64
N PHE A 166 1.39 3.25 -2.52
CA PHE A 166 1.21 3.06 -3.96
C PHE A 166 1.14 1.58 -4.35
N THR A 167 1.95 0.73 -3.72
CA THR A 167 1.91 -0.72 -3.93
C THR A 167 0.56 -1.31 -3.48
N LEU A 168 0.06 -0.92 -2.30
CA LEU A 168 -1.25 -1.34 -1.81
C LEU A 168 -2.38 -0.90 -2.76
N TRP A 169 -2.30 0.35 -3.26
CA TRP A 169 -3.24 0.87 -4.25
C TRP A 169 -3.23 0.05 -5.55
N LEU A 170 -2.04 -0.29 -6.07
CA LEU A 170 -1.88 -1.12 -7.26
C LEU A 170 -2.47 -2.54 -7.06
N LEU A 171 -2.21 -3.16 -5.91
CA LEU A 171 -2.73 -4.49 -5.59
C LEU A 171 -4.26 -4.50 -5.52
N ARG A 172 -4.87 -3.51 -4.86
CA ARG A 172 -6.33 -3.37 -4.80
C ARG A 172 -6.93 -3.17 -6.18
N ARG A 173 -6.31 -2.34 -7.01
CA ARG A 173 -6.76 -2.09 -8.39
C ARG A 173 -6.66 -3.34 -9.27
N ALA A 174 -5.61 -4.13 -9.10
CA ALA A 174 -5.46 -5.41 -9.80
C ALA A 174 -6.55 -6.42 -9.38
N ALA A 175 -6.81 -6.56 -8.07
CA ALA A 175 -7.87 -7.43 -7.56
C ALA A 175 -9.26 -7.01 -8.05
N ALA A 176 -9.55 -5.71 -8.10
CA ALA A 176 -10.80 -5.20 -8.66
C ALA A 176 -10.98 -5.59 -10.15
N MET A 177 -9.90 -5.58 -10.93
CA MET A 177 -9.94 -6.02 -12.33
C MET A 177 -10.22 -7.52 -12.47
N GLU A 178 -9.72 -8.35 -11.56
CA GLU A 178 -9.99 -9.80 -11.55
C GLU A 178 -11.47 -10.10 -11.21
N THR A 179 -12.05 -9.38 -10.25
CA THR A 179 -13.46 -9.58 -9.86
C THR A 179 -14.46 -9.26 -10.99
N VAL A 180 -14.18 -8.22 -11.79
CA VAL A 180 -15.00 -7.85 -12.95
C VAL A 180 -14.92 -8.89 -14.08
N VAL A 181 -13.90 -9.74 -14.08
CA VAL A 181 -13.69 -10.77 -15.12
C VAL A 181 -14.45 -12.07 -14.84
N GLY A 182 -15.11 -12.22 -13.69
CA GLY A 182 -16.05 -13.31 -13.43
C GLY A 182 -15.37 -14.68 -13.42
N ILE A 183 -14.68 -15.01 -12.33
CA ILE A 183 -14.42 -16.40 -11.98
C ILE A 183 -15.34 -16.72 -10.80
N GLU A 184 -16.54 -17.23 -11.11
CA GLU A 184 -17.40 -17.88 -10.13
C GLU A 184 -16.64 -19.08 -9.52
N PRO A 185 -16.47 -19.16 -8.19
CA PRO A 185 -15.93 -20.36 -7.57
C PRO A 185 -17.02 -21.45 -7.58
N THR A 186 -16.69 -22.60 -8.15
CA THR A 186 -17.49 -23.83 -8.08
C THR A 186 -17.28 -24.52 -6.74
#